data_AF-A0A7Y2FQ64-F1
#
_entry.id   AF-A0A7Y2FQ64-F1
#
_cell.length_a   1.000
_cell.length_b   1.000
_cell.length_c   1.000
_cell.angle_alpha   90.00
_cell.angle_beta   90.00
_cell.angle_gamma   90.00
#
_symmetry.space_group_name_H-M   'P 1'
#
loop_
_entity.id
_entity.type
_entity.pdbx_description
1 polymer ?
#
loop_
_entity_poly.entity_id
_entity_poly.type
_entity_poly.pdbx_seq_one_letter_code
_entity_poly.pdbx_strand_id
1 'polypeptide(L)'
;MSTKLGIMGLLGVLCLLSTEAKAHYLLDDAIASYEDADFRAALRTFNLAARDADLSVEELLLLFEMRALVHHAMGNETAMLRDLERVGALRPRHELSGLAPPPVRRAFEDMLAANGGTLGVELLVEERSFDGKPFVVARVERVPKGLVHRISLQCRVQPHGRLVARTAQGTSARLALSESGAHQGCDATAQTRRGTVLFSASIDGTLPEPPVAAEPPVAAEPPTAPLPVPVPAQSPSVFQMPEYKGPVDEPSAKKKKKWPWIVAAAAVVVAGGVTAGVLISKSSKQSQPAAGGVTVSW
;
A
#
# COMPACT_ATOMS: atom_id res chain seq x y z
N MET A 1 52.52 -36.83 -0.30
CA MET A 1 51.38 -36.59 -1.21
C MET A 1 50.10 -36.89 -0.45
N SER A 2 49.34 -35.86 -0.05
CA SER A 2 47.88 -35.85 0.10
C SER A 2 47.47 -34.61 0.89
N THR A 3 47.08 -33.56 0.17
CA THR A 3 46.37 -32.38 0.68
C THR A 3 44.88 -32.57 0.37
N LYS A 4 44.06 -32.81 1.39
CA LYS A 4 42.59 -32.68 1.29
C LYS A 4 42.14 -31.57 2.23
N LEU A 5 41.87 -30.40 1.63
CA LEU A 5 41.25 -29.23 2.26
C LEU A 5 39.74 -29.50 2.40
N GLY A 6 39.22 -29.42 3.62
CA GLY A 6 37.79 -29.47 3.89
C GLY A 6 37.16 -28.08 3.75
N ILE A 7 36.30 -27.92 2.74
CA ILE A 7 35.45 -26.74 2.54
C ILE A 7 34.00 -27.20 2.74
N MET A 8 33.54 -27.29 3.99
CA MET A 8 32.15 -27.61 4.34
C MET A 8 31.85 -27.01 5.72
N GLY A 9 31.75 -25.68 5.79
CA GLY A 9 31.49 -25.02 7.08
C GLY A 9 31.27 -23.52 7.03
N LEU A 10 30.67 -22.97 5.97
CA LEU A 10 30.43 -21.51 5.89
C LEU A 10 29.12 -21.12 5.18
N LEU A 11 28.05 -21.91 5.32
CA LEU A 11 26.74 -21.61 4.70
C LEU A 11 25.54 -21.68 5.67
N GLY A 12 25.77 -21.71 6.99
CA GLY A 12 24.71 -21.88 8.00
C GLY A 12 24.36 -20.65 8.84
N VAL A 13 25.02 -19.49 8.64
CA VAL A 13 24.95 -18.33 9.57
C VAL A 13 24.32 -17.07 8.94
N LEU A 14 23.68 -17.19 7.77
CA LEU A 14 23.16 -16.03 7.03
C LEU A 14 21.62 -15.87 7.03
N CYS A 15 20.88 -16.59 7.90
CA CYS A 15 19.40 -16.59 7.88
C CYS A 15 18.70 -16.09 9.16
N LEU A 16 19.39 -15.42 10.11
CA LEU A 16 18.77 -15.01 11.39
C LEU A 16 18.83 -13.51 11.70
N LEU A 17 19.09 -12.67 10.70
CA LEU A 17 18.78 -11.24 10.80
C LEU A 17 17.37 -11.00 10.24
N SER A 18 16.39 -11.69 10.81
CA SER A 18 15.02 -11.18 10.79
C SER A 18 15.08 -9.88 11.57
N THR A 19 15.22 -8.75 10.87
CA THR A 19 14.93 -7.45 11.44
C THR A 19 13.47 -7.50 11.81
N GLU A 20 13.18 -7.92 13.05
CA GLU A 20 11.94 -7.57 13.72
C GLU A 20 11.88 -6.05 13.64
N ALA A 21 11.16 -5.56 12.64
CA ALA A 21 10.75 -4.19 12.57
C ALA A 21 9.94 -3.97 13.85
N LYS A 22 10.64 -3.49 14.90
CA LYS A 22 10.00 -3.09 16.14
C LYS A 22 8.90 -2.14 15.74
N ALA A 23 7.66 -2.54 16.05
CA ALA A 23 6.50 -1.70 15.83
C ALA A 23 6.83 -0.29 16.36
N HIS A 24 6.51 0.72 15.56
CA HIS A 24 6.81 2.09 15.91
C HIS A 24 6.22 2.42 17.30
N TYR A 25 7.03 2.87 18.26
CA TYR A 25 6.62 3.03 19.67
C TYR A 25 5.30 3.82 19.87
N LEU A 26 5.03 4.83 19.02
CA LEU A 26 3.77 5.57 19.05
C LEU A 26 2.54 4.70 18.74
N LEU A 27 2.66 3.67 17.90
CA LEU A 27 1.59 2.71 17.66
C LEU A 27 1.35 1.86 18.90
N ASP A 28 2.41 1.37 19.53
CA ASP A 28 2.30 0.58 20.77
C ASP A 28 1.61 1.39 21.89
N ASP A 29 2.03 2.64 22.09
CA ASP A 29 1.42 3.55 23.09
C ASP A 29 -0.06 3.84 22.77
N ALA A 30 -0.41 3.96 21.49
CA ALA A 30 -1.79 4.19 21.06
C ALA A 30 -2.66 2.95 21.26
N ILE A 31 -2.12 1.75 20.99
CA ILE A 31 -2.79 0.47 21.21
C ILE A 31 -3.00 0.26 22.71
N ALA A 32 -2.00 0.51 23.55
CA ALA A 32 -2.15 0.43 25.00
C ALA A 32 -3.28 1.35 25.50
N SER A 33 -3.35 2.59 25.00
CA SER A 33 -4.44 3.52 25.32
C SER A 33 -5.82 3.01 24.87
N TYR A 34 -5.89 2.31 23.74
CA TYR A 34 -7.13 1.68 23.25
C TYR A 34 -7.56 0.51 24.14
N GLU A 35 -6.61 -0.34 24.55
CA GLU A 35 -6.86 -1.46 25.46
C GLU A 35 -7.37 -1.01 26.83
N ASP A 36 -6.89 0.15 27.30
CA ASP A 36 -7.37 0.82 28.53
C ASP A 36 -8.70 1.57 28.34
N ALA A 37 -9.31 1.50 27.15
CA ALA A 37 -10.52 2.21 26.75
C ALA A 37 -10.43 3.76 26.84
N ASP A 38 -9.22 4.34 26.90
CA ASP A 38 -9.01 5.77 26.72
C ASP A 38 -8.94 6.11 25.22
N PHE A 39 -10.11 6.07 24.57
CA PHE A 39 -10.26 6.34 23.14
C PHE A 39 -9.75 7.73 22.73
N ARG A 40 -9.83 8.72 23.63
CA ARG A 40 -9.33 10.07 23.35
C ARG A 40 -7.81 10.09 23.35
N ALA A 41 -7.15 9.44 24.30
CA ALA A 41 -5.70 9.29 24.28
C ALA A 41 -5.23 8.49 23.08
N ALA A 42 -5.84 7.33 22.82
CA ALA A 42 -5.53 6.49 21.67
C ALA A 42 -5.57 7.29 20.36
N LEU A 43 -6.66 8.02 20.11
CA LEU A 43 -6.80 8.82 18.89
C LEU A 43 -5.77 9.95 18.79
N ARG A 44 -5.40 10.61 19.91
CA ARG A 44 -4.33 11.62 19.89
C ARG A 44 -3.00 10.98 19.50
N THR A 45 -2.66 9.84 20.09
CA THR A 45 -1.39 9.14 19.83
C THR A 45 -1.35 8.58 18.40
N PHE A 46 -2.44 8.00 17.89
CA PHE A 46 -2.52 7.58 16.49
C PHE A 46 -2.38 8.77 15.51
N ASN A 47 -2.94 9.94 15.84
CA ASN A 47 -2.76 11.14 15.02
C ASN A 47 -1.33 11.67 15.05
N LEU A 48 -0.62 11.51 16.17
CA LEU A 48 0.80 11.82 16.28
C LEU A 48 1.63 10.85 15.43
N ALA A 49 1.37 9.54 15.56
CA ALA A 49 2.00 8.51 14.73
C ALA A 49 1.81 8.81 13.23
N ALA A 50 0.60 9.10 12.79
CA ALA A 50 0.30 9.41 11.39
C ALA A 50 1.04 10.66 10.85
N ARG A 51 1.47 11.58 11.72
CA ARG A 51 2.16 12.82 11.32
C ARG A 51 3.67 12.69 11.32
N ASP A 52 4.22 11.95 12.26
CA ASP A 52 5.64 12.02 12.60
C ASP A 52 6.41 10.71 12.40
N ALA A 53 5.71 9.58 12.26
CA ALA A 53 6.36 8.29 12.09
C ALA A 53 6.65 7.97 10.61
N ASP A 54 7.80 7.34 10.37
CA ASP A 54 8.09 6.63 9.13
C ASP A 54 7.51 5.23 9.26
N LEU A 55 6.20 5.11 9.00
CA LEU A 55 5.47 3.86 9.14
C LEU A 55 5.60 3.06 7.85
N SER A 56 5.95 1.79 8.01
CA SER A 56 5.83 0.80 6.95
C SER A 56 4.36 0.65 6.50
N VAL A 57 4.14 0.01 5.34
CA VAL A 57 2.78 -0.24 4.85
C VAL A 57 1.95 -1.06 5.84
N GLU A 58 2.55 -2.07 6.49
CA GLU A 58 1.86 -2.88 7.50
C GLU A 58 1.46 -2.04 8.72
N GLU A 59 2.35 -1.15 9.17
CA GLU A 59 2.07 -0.25 10.29
C GLU A 59 1.01 0.80 9.93
N LEU A 60 0.96 1.25 8.68
CA LEU A 60 -0.12 2.12 8.20
C LEU A 60 -1.47 1.40 8.17
N LEU A 61 -1.50 0.14 7.73
CA LEU A 61 -2.71 -0.69 7.78
C LEU A 61 -3.20 -0.83 9.23
N LEU A 62 -2.31 -1.20 10.14
CA LEU A 62 -2.62 -1.30 11.57
C LEU A 62 -3.11 0.04 12.15
N LEU A 63 -2.43 1.15 11.82
CA LEU A 63 -2.80 2.49 12.27
C LEU A 63 -4.23 2.84 11.85
N PHE A 64 -4.57 2.68 10.57
CA PHE A 64 -5.87 3.07 10.06
C PHE A 64 -6.98 2.12 10.53
N GLU A 65 -6.68 0.83 10.64
CA GLU A 65 -7.61 -0.13 11.22
C GLU A 65 -7.94 0.22 12.67
N MET A 66 -6.93 0.40 13.53
CA MET A 66 -7.16 0.72 14.95
C MET A 66 -7.86 2.06 15.14
N ARG A 67 -7.57 3.07 14.32
CA ARG A 67 -8.32 4.34 14.34
C ARG A 67 -9.77 4.17 13.92
N ALA A 68 -10.06 3.33 12.93
CA ALA A 68 -11.43 3.02 12.55
C ALA A 68 -12.19 2.38 13.74
N LEU A 69 -11.56 1.45 14.48
CA LEU A 69 -12.14 0.86 15.68
C LEU A 69 -12.39 1.89 16.79
N VAL A 70 -11.43 2.79 17.03
CA VAL A 70 -11.60 3.90 17.99
C VAL A 70 -12.76 4.80 17.57
N HIS A 71 -12.85 5.17 16.29
CA HIS A 71 -13.93 6.01 15.77
C HIS A 71 -15.29 5.32 15.88
N HIS A 72 -15.37 4.02 15.61
CA HIS A 72 -16.57 3.22 15.84
C HIS A 72 -16.99 3.23 17.31
N ALA A 73 -16.06 2.97 18.24
CA ALA A 73 -16.32 2.99 19.68
C ALA A 73 -16.81 4.37 20.18
N MET A 74 -16.40 5.45 19.51
CA MET A 74 -16.85 6.82 19.79
C MET A 74 -18.12 7.24 19.04
N GLY A 75 -18.71 6.37 18.21
CA GLY A 75 -19.89 6.69 17.39
C GLY A 75 -19.63 7.65 16.22
N ASN A 76 -18.37 7.80 15.79
CA ASN A 76 -18.00 8.67 14.68
C ASN A 76 -17.85 7.89 13.37
N GLU A 77 -19.00 7.54 12.78
CA GLU A 77 -19.09 6.70 11.58
C GLU A 77 -18.36 7.31 10.37
N THR A 78 -18.47 8.61 10.17
CA THR A 78 -17.82 9.28 9.02
C THR A 78 -16.30 9.22 9.12
N ALA A 79 -15.73 9.34 10.32
CA ALA A 79 -14.30 9.22 10.50
C ALA A 79 -13.84 7.76 10.38
N MET A 80 -14.61 6.81 10.90
CA MET A 80 -14.37 5.37 10.74
C MET A 80 -14.28 5.00 9.24
N LEU A 81 -15.30 5.37 8.45
CA LEU A 81 -15.34 5.06 7.02
C LEU A 81 -14.15 5.64 6.25
N ARG A 82 -13.69 6.85 6.60
CA ARG A 82 -12.48 7.44 5.99
C ARG A 82 -11.21 6.68 6.31
N ASP A 83 -11.09 6.11 7.51
CA ASP A 83 -9.93 5.30 7.87
C ASP A 83 -10.01 3.91 7.21
N LEU A 84 -11.20 3.31 7.11
CA LEU A 84 -11.43 2.10 6.32
C LEU A 84 -11.10 2.29 4.83
N GLU A 85 -11.47 3.44 4.24
CA GLU A 85 -11.11 3.78 2.85
C GLU A 85 -9.59 3.79 2.64
N ARG A 86 -8.83 4.27 3.62
CA ARG A 86 -7.35 4.25 3.59
C ARG A 86 -6.80 2.83 3.68
N VAL A 87 -7.40 1.96 4.50
CA VAL A 87 -7.04 0.54 4.55
C VAL A 87 -7.28 -0.12 3.18
N GLY A 88 -8.45 0.11 2.59
CA GLY A 88 -8.79 -0.38 1.25
C GLY A 88 -7.81 0.10 0.18
N ALA A 89 -7.47 1.39 0.21
CA ALA A 89 -6.50 2.02 -0.69
C ALA A 89 -5.10 1.41 -0.64
N LEU A 90 -4.63 1.03 0.55
CA LEU A 90 -3.32 0.42 0.76
C LEU A 90 -3.31 -1.05 0.38
N ARG A 91 -4.38 -1.80 0.73
CA ARG A 91 -4.49 -3.23 0.49
C ARG A 91 -5.97 -3.61 0.29
N PRO A 92 -6.45 -3.68 -0.96
CA PRO A 92 -7.86 -3.99 -1.25
C PRO A 92 -8.33 -5.36 -0.76
N ARG A 93 -7.38 -6.30 -0.57
CA ARG A 93 -7.62 -7.66 -0.06
C ARG A 93 -7.24 -7.81 1.42
N HIS A 94 -7.17 -6.71 2.17
CA HIS A 94 -6.85 -6.75 3.59
C HIS A 94 -8.01 -7.38 4.36
N GLU A 95 -7.70 -8.34 5.22
CA GLU A 95 -8.68 -8.86 6.18
C GLU A 95 -8.53 -8.08 7.49
N LEU A 96 -9.60 -7.40 7.91
CA LEU A 96 -9.59 -6.72 9.21
C LEU A 96 -9.34 -7.74 10.32
N SER A 97 -8.61 -7.33 11.35
CA SER A 97 -8.29 -8.18 12.49
C SER A 97 -9.54 -8.70 13.21
N GLY A 98 -9.36 -9.75 14.00
CA GLY A 98 -10.42 -10.31 14.85
C GLY A 98 -11.01 -9.33 15.87
N LEU A 99 -10.34 -8.20 16.12
CA LEU A 99 -10.83 -7.13 16.99
C LEU A 99 -11.95 -6.31 16.34
N ALA A 100 -12.02 -6.28 15.00
CA ALA A 100 -13.04 -5.51 14.30
C ALA A 100 -14.44 -6.10 14.58
N PRO A 101 -15.39 -5.32 15.12
CA PRO A 101 -16.73 -5.83 15.35
C PRO A 101 -17.48 -6.03 14.02
N PRO A 102 -18.52 -6.88 13.98
CA PRO A 102 -19.25 -7.18 12.74
C PRO A 102 -19.74 -5.96 11.95
N PRO A 103 -20.22 -4.85 12.56
CA PRO A 103 -20.61 -3.65 11.81
C PRO A 103 -19.44 -3.02 11.02
N VAL A 104 -18.24 -2.97 11.61
CA VAL A 104 -17.04 -2.40 10.96
C VAL A 104 -16.62 -3.27 9.77
N ARG A 105 -16.65 -4.61 9.94
CA ARG A 105 -16.36 -5.55 8.84
C ARG A 105 -17.32 -5.38 7.67
N ARG A 106 -18.62 -5.34 7.94
CA ARG A 106 -19.64 -5.11 6.90
C ARG A 106 -19.42 -3.77 6.20
N ALA A 107 -19.17 -2.70 6.95
CA ALA A 107 -18.90 -1.39 6.36
C ALA A 107 -17.68 -1.40 5.42
N PHE A 108 -16.64 -2.15 5.77
CA PHE A 108 -15.46 -2.31 4.93
C PHE A 108 -15.76 -3.14 3.66
N GLU A 109 -16.46 -4.26 3.80
CA GLU A 109 -16.90 -5.11 2.68
C GLU A 109 -17.82 -4.36 1.72
N ASP A 110 -18.83 -3.66 2.23
CA ASP A 110 -19.77 -2.85 1.45
C ASP A 110 -19.05 -1.74 0.67
N MET A 111 -18.09 -1.08 1.33
CA MET A 111 -17.25 -0.06 0.71
C MET A 111 -16.38 -0.64 -0.41
N LEU A 112 -15.76 -1.80 -0.21
CA LEU A 112 -14.98 -2.46 -1.26
C LEU A 112 -15.87 -2.88 -2.44
N ALA A 113 -17.06 -3.43 -2.16
CA ALA A 113 -18.03 -3.83 -3.17
C ALA A 113 -18.51 -2.62 -4.00
N ALA A 114 -18.83 -1.50 -3.36
CA ALA A 114 -19.27 -0.26 -4.02
C ALA A 114 -18.21 0.32 -4.98
N ASN A 115 -16.93 0.04 -4.74
CA ASN A 115 -15.81 0.50 -5.57
C ASN A 115 -15.31 -0.60 -6.54
N GLY A 116 -16.10 -1.65 -6.76
CA GLY A 116 -15.75 -2.76 -7.67
C GLY A 116 -14.49 -3.52 -7.24
N GLY A 117 -14.14 -3.49 -5.94
CA GLY A 117 -12.88 -4.04 -5.42
C GLY A 117 -11.64 -3.21 -5.79
N THR A 118 -11.82 -2.01 -6.36
CA THR A 118 -10.74 -1.15 -6.87
C THR A 118 -10.62 0.15 -6.07
N LEU A 119 -10.55 0.04 -4.75
CA LEU A 119 -9.95 1.11 -3.93
C LEU A 119 -8.44 0.97 -4.04
N GLY A 120 -7.90 1.21 -5.24
CA GLY A 120 -6.47 1.14 -5.51
C GLY A 120 -5.92 2.53 -5.76
N VAL A 121 -4.71 2.77 -5.29
CA VAL A 121 -3.94 3.94 -5.69
C VAL A 121 -3.33 3.67 -7.05
N GLU A 122 -3.90 4.29 -8.08
CA GLU A 122 -3.38 4.19 -9.44
C GLU A 122 -2.41 5.36 -9.69
N LEU A 123 -1.14 5.03 -9.88
CA LEU A 123 -0.11 5.96 -10.30
C LEU A 123 0.03 5.85 -11.81
N LEU A 124 -0.66 6.76 -12.51
CA LEU A 124 -0.59 6.85 -13.95
C LEU A 124 0.60 7.71 -14.33
N VAL A 125 1.45 7.19 -15.21
CA VAL A 125 2.51 7.96 -15.84
C VAL A 125 2.08 8.12 -17.29
N GLU A 126 2.10 9.35 -17.81
CA GLU A 126 1.75 9.64 -19.19
C GLU A 126 2.80 10.55 -19.82
N GLU A 127 3.10 10.31 -21.09
CA GLU A 127 3.81 11.28 -21.92
C GLU A 127 2.79 12.26 -22.51
N ARG A 128 3.04 13.56 -22.36
CA ARG A 128 2.23 14.64 -22.92
C ARG A 128 3.11 15.66 -23.60
N SER A 129 2.67 16.22 -24.72
CA SER A 129 3.31 17.38 -25.33
C SER A 129 2.60 18.66 -24.89
N PHE A 130 3.34 19.67 -24.43
CA PHE A 130 2.84 20.99 -24.13
C PHE A 130 3.71 22.03 -24.82
N ASP A 131 3.13 22.84 -25.71
CA ASP A 131 3.85 23.83 -26.52
C ASP A 131 5.01 23.21 -27.33
N GLY A 132 4.76 22.04 -27.93
CA GLY A 132 5.75 21.28 -28.70
C GLY A 132 6.86 20.64 -27.88
N LYS A 133 6.85 20.80 -26.54
CA LYS A 133 7.83 20.21 -25.64
C LYS A 133 7.26 18.96 -24.96
N PRO A 134 7.99 17.84 -24.94
CA PRO A 134 7.57 16.62 -24.25
C PRO A 134 7.65 16.75 -22.72
N PHE A 135 6.66 16.20 -22.04
CA PHE A 135 6.56 16.12 -20.59
C PHE A 135 6.16 14.71 -20.18
N VAL A 136 6.73 14.24 -19.08
CA VAL A 136 6.22 13.07 -18.37
C VAL A 136 5.44 13.56 -17.17
N VAL A 137 4.20 13.09 -17.05
CA VAL A 137 3.30 13.44 -15.96
C VAL A 137 3.01 12.19 -15.17
N ALA A 138 3.40 12.18 -13.90
CA ALA A 138 2.94 11.20 -12.94
C ALA A 138 1.74 11.77 -12.20
N ARG A 139 0.60 11.06 -12.19
CA ARG A 139 -0.62 11.46 -11.50
C ARG A 139 -1.15 10.29 -10.69
N VAL A 140 -1.62 10.60 -9.50
CA VAL A 140 -2.36 9.68 -8.66
C VAL A 140 -3.84 9.95 -8.84
N GLU A 141 -4.58 9.04 -9.48
CA GLU A 141 -5.97 9.27 -9.87
C GLU A 141 -6.98 8.98 -8.75
N ARG A 142 -6.64 8.08 -7.81
CA ARG A 142 -7.57 7.60 -6.77
C ARG A 142 -6.86 7.38 -5.43
N VAL A 143 -6.68 8.47 -4.66
CA VAL A 143 -6.08 8.39 -3.31
C VAL A 143 -6.94 9.05 -2.25
N PRO A 144 -7.20 8.35 -1.12
CA PRO A 144 -7.79 8.97 0.05
C PRO A 144 -6.94 10.13 0.55
N LYS A 145 -7.60 11.23 0.95
CA LYS A 145 -6.90 12.43 1.42
C LYS A 145 -5.93 12.10 2.55
N GLY A 146 -4.69 12.56 2.38
CA GLY A 146 -3.62 12.47 3.37
C GLY A 146 -2.74 11.21 3.28
N LEU A 147 -3.04 10.27 2.37
CA LEU A 147 -2.22 9.06 2.21
C LEU A 147 -0.92 9.34 1.45
N VAL A 148 -1.01 10.00 0.28
CA VAL A 148 0.16 10.42 -0.51
C VAL A 148 0.51 11.87 -0.18
N HIS A 149 1.77 12.12 0.15
CA HIS A 149 2.29 13.47 0.41
C HIS A 149 3.19 13.97 -0.72
N ARG A 150 4.00 13.07 -1.29
CA ARG A 150 4.97 13.40 -2.34
C ARG A 150 4.88 12.40 -3.48
N ILE A 151 5.15 12.87 -4.68
CA ILE A 151 5.41 12.01 -5.84
C ILE A 151 6.79 12.36 -6.37
N SER A 152 7.62 11.33 -6.54
CA SER A 152 8.93 11.45 -7.19
C SER A 152 8.86 10.77 -8.54
N LEU A 153 9.17 11.50 -9.60
CA LEU A 153 9.26 11.01 -10.97
C LEU A 153 10.72 11.07 -11.41
N GLN A 154 11.25 9.95 -11.91
CA GLN A 154 12.62 9.81 -12.38
C GLN A 154 12.59 9.22 -13.78
N CYS A 155 13.31 9.83 -14.71
CA CYS A 155 13.44 9.32 -16.08
C CYS A 155 14.91 9.28 -16.47
N ARG A 156 15.30 8.25 -17.22
CA ARG A 156 16.65 8.16 -17.80
C ARG A 156 16.62 8.68 -19.24
N VAL A 157 17.36 9.75 -19.50
CA VAL A 157 17.39 10.46 -20.79
C VAL A 157 18.65 10.07 -21.58
N GLN A 158 18.46 9.62 -22.82
CA GLN A 158 19.53 9.30 -23.79
C GLN A 158 20.17 10.59 -24.37
N PRO A 159 21.34 10.53 -25.02
CA PRO A 159 22.20 9.35 -25.24
C PRO A 159 23.10 9.00 -24.04
N HIS A 160 23.23 9.89 -23.06
CA HIS A 160 24.18 9.72 -21.95
C HIS A 160 23.61 8.96 -20.74
N GLY A 161 22.35 8.51 -20.81
CA GLY A 161 21.68 7.84 -19.70
C GLY A 161 21.53 8.73 -18.47
N ARG A 162 21.43 10.05 -18.65
CA ARG A 162 21.33 11.00 -17.54
C ARG A 162 20.01 10.81 -16.82
N LEU A 163 20.06 10.55 -15.52
CA LEU A 163 18.87 10.53 -14.68
C LEU A 163 18.39 11.97 -14.45
N VAL A 164 17.15 12.24 -14.80
CA VAL A 164 16.47 13.49 -14.45
C VAL A 164 15.34 13.13 -13.50
N ALA A 165 15.35 13.74 -12.31
CA ALA A 165 14.38 13.49 -11.26
C ALA A 165 13.64 14.76 -10.89
N ARG A 166 12.35 14.64 -10.60
CA ARG A 166 11.53 15.70 -10.04
C ARG A 166 10.60 15.16 -8.98
N THR A 167 10.65 15.78 -7.81
CA THR A 167 9.71 15.52 -6.72
C THR A 167 8.74 16.69 -6.60
N ALA A 168 7.45 16.37 -6.48
CA ALA A 168 6.39 17.34 -6.22
C ALA A 168 5.61 16.96 -4.95
N GLN A 169 5.07 17.95 -4.27
CA GLN A 169 4.08 17.73 -3.22
C GLN A 169 2.69 17.52 -3.84
N GLY A 170 1.88 16.66 -3.21
CA GLY A 170 0.53 16.37 -3.65
C GLY A 170 0.42 15.15 -4.57
N THR A 171 -0.61 15.13 -5.42
CA THR A 171 -1.02 13.98 -6.22
C THR A 171 -0.57 14.04 -7.69
N SER A 172 0.26 15.01 -8.07
CA SER A 172 0.85 15.04 -9.42
C SER A 172 2.26 15.60 -9.44
N ALA A 173 3.12 15.02 -10.28
CA ALA A 173 4.44 15.53 -10.61
C ALA A 173 4.58 15.64 -12.14
N ARG A 174 5.25 16.69 -12.61
CA ARG A 174 5.49 16.91 -14.05
C ARG A 174 6.98 17.11 -14.29
N LEU A 175 7.56 16.33 -15.19
CA LEU A 175 8.95 16.45 -15.60
C LEU A 175 9.00 16.88 -17.07
N ALA A 176 9.63 18.03 -17.34
CA ALA A 176 9.92 18.44 -18.71
C ALA A 176 11.10 17.61 -19.22
N LEU A 177 10.99 17.06 -20.43
CA LEU A 177 12.11 16.41 -21.08
C LEU A 177 12.76 17.41 -22.05
N SER A 178 14.08 17.33 -22.18
CA SER A 178 14.84 18.24 -23.04
C SER A 178 14.59 18.01 -24.53
N GLU A 179 14.25 16.78 -24.94
CA GLU A 179 14.01 16.39 -26.32
C GLU A 179 12.90 15.32 -26.40
N SER A 180 12.11 15.34 -27.47
CA SER A 180 11.08 14.33 -27.74
C SER A 180 11.73 13.12 -28.39
N GLY A 181 11.72 11.96 -27.72
CA GLY A 181 11.97 10.68 -28.41
C GLY A 181 13.13 9.80 -27.94
N ALA A 182 13.77 10.01 -26.78
CA ALA A 182 14.74 9.04 -26.28
C ALA A 182 14.85 9.01 -24.75
N HIS A 183 13.83 8.46 -24.09
CA HIS A 183 13.91 8.05 -22.68
C HIS A 183 13.78 6.54 -22.56
N GLN A 184 14.66 5.95 -21.75
CA GLN A 184 14.60 4.55 -21.37
C GLN A 184 14.05 4.46 -19.96
N GLY A 185 12.77 4.17 -19.81
CA GLY A 185 12.19 3.98 -18.49
C GLY A 185 11.91 5.30 -17.78
N CYS A 186 10.66 5.50 -17.37
CA CYS A 186 10.31 6.50 -16.39
C CYS A 186 9.67 5.81 -15.19
N ASP A 187 10.25 6.00 -14.02
CA ASP A 187 9.75 5.48 -12.76
C ASP A 187 9.11 6.60 -11.96
N ALA A 188 7.89 6.38 -11.50
CA ALA A 188 7.20 7.25 -10.56
C ALA A 188 7.02 6.51 -9.24
N THR A 189 7.22 7.20 -8.13
CA THR A 189 6.91 6.69 -6.79
C THR A 189 6.01 7.67 -6.04
N ALA A 190 4.95 7.15 -5.43
CA ALA A 190 4.11 7.91 -4.51
C ALA A 190 4.55 7.59 -3.07
N GLN A 191 4.76 8.63 -2.27
CA GLN A 191 5.42 8.54 -0.97
C GLN A 191 4.61 9.21 0.14
N THR A 192 4.77 8.70 1.36
CA THR A 192 4.30 9.35 2.59
C THR A 192 5.10 10.64 2.87
N ARG A 193 4.75 11.35 3.95
CA ARG A 193 5.44 12.59 4.34
C ARG A 193 6.92 12.39 4.67
N ARG A 194 7.29 11.21 5.16
CA ARG A 194 8.65 10.87 5.59
C ARG A 194 9.47 10.15 4.51
N GLY A 195 8.85 9.78 3.39
CA GLY A 195 9.54 9.19 2.23
C GLY A 195 9.30 7.69 2.05
N THR A 196 8.49 7.06 2.90
CA THR A 196 8.05 5.66 2.68
C THR A 196 7.37 5.58 1.32
N VAL A 197 7.89 4.72 0.44
CA VAL A 197 7.27 4.46 -0.87
C VAL A 197 6.03 3.62 -0.63
N LEU A 198 4.88 4.16 -1.03
CA LEU A 198 3.60 3.45 -0.98
C LEU A 198 3.36 2.69 -2.28
N PHE A 199 3.70 3.32 -3.42
CA PHE A 199 3.43 2.80 -4.75
C PHE A 199 4.54 3.18 -5.71
N SER A 200 4.79 2.32 -6.69
CA SER A 200 5.69 2.58 -7.81
C SER A 200 5.01 2.20 -9.12
N ALA A 201 5.21 3.02 -10.14
CA ALA A 201 4.82 2.72 -11.51
C ALA A 201 6.00 2.99 -12.43
N SER A 202 6.14 2.19 -13.48
CA SER A 202 7.18 2.36 -14.49
C SER A 202 6.53 2.38 -15.87
N ILE A 203 7.01 3.26 -16.74
CA ILE A 203 6.78 3.14 -18.18
C ILE A 203 8.07 2.63 -18.79
N ASP A 204 8.03 1.43 -19.37
CA ASP A 204 9.09 0.98 -20.24
C ASP A 204 9.21 1.95 -21.42
N GLY A 205 10.41 2.49 -21.61
CA GLY A 205 10.64 3.49 -22.65
C GLY A 205 10.26 2.94 -24.03
N THR A 206 9.79 3.81 -24.92
CA THR A 206 9.74 3.50 -26.35
C THR A 206 11.17 3.21 -26.81
N LEU A 207 11.52 1.94 -26.98
CA LEU A 207 12.71 1.59 -27.74
C LEU A 207 12.58 2.31 -29.09
N PRO A 208 13.60 3.05 -29.55
CA PRO A 208 13.60 3.50 -30.93
C PRO A 208 13.34 2.27 -31.79
N GLU A 209 12.33 2.34 -32.64
CA GLU A 209 12.00 1.28 -33.60
C GLU A 209 13.34 0.87 -34.22
N PRO A 210 13.76 -0.41 -34.10
CA PRO A 210 15.06 -0.83 -34.58
C PRO A 210 15.16 -0.31 -36.02
N PRO A 211 16.24 0.40 -36.38
CA PRO A 211 16.35 1.02 -37.69
C PRO A 211 15.97 -0.05 -38.69
N VAL A 212 14.88 0.20 -39.45
CA VAL A 212 14.35 -0.75 -40.45
C VAL A 212 15.57 -1.28 -41.16
N ALA A 213 15.91 -2.55 -40.87
CA ALA A 213 17.17 -3.10 -41.29
C ALA A 213 17.21 -2.88 -42.80
N ALA A 214 18.15 -2.08 -43.27
CA ALA A 214 18.36 -1.87 -44.70
C ALA A 214 18.29 -3.25 -45.34
N GLU A 215 17.43 -3.41 -46.34
CA GLU A 215 17.21 -4.70 -47.01
C GLU A 215 18.57 -5.39 -47.15
N PRO A 216 18.73 -6.61 -46.60
CA PRO A 216 20.01 -7.28 -46.66
C PRO A 216 20.44 -7.30 -48.13
N PRO A 217 21.67 -6.88 -48.46
CA PRO A 217 22.14 -7.01 -49.83
C PRO A 217 21.95 -8.46 -50.23
N VAL A 218 21.27 -8.68 -51.36
CA VAL A 218 21.00 -10.00 -51.95
C VAL A 218 22.32 -10.78 -52.00
N ALA A 219 22.59 -11.56 -50.96
CA ALA A 219 23.77 -12.37 -50.84
C ALA A 219 23.50 -13.63 -51.65
N ALA A 220 24.33 -13.84 -52.66
CA ALA A 220 24.32 -15.01 -53.52
C ALA A 220 24.18 -16.31 -52.71
N GLU A 221 23.37 -17.24 -53.23
CA GLU A 221 23.13 -18.56 -52.68
C GLU A 221 24.43 -19.23 -52.18
N PRO A 222 24.55 -19.52 -50.88
CA PRO A 222 25.61 -20.39 -50.39
C PRO A 222 25.34 -21.84 -50.80
N PRO A 223 26.39 -22.63 -51.11
CA PRO A 223 26.26 -24.02 -51.50
C PRO A 223 25.64 -24.86 -50.37
N THR A 224 24.71 -25.71 -50.76
CA THR A 224 23.91 -26.62 -49.94
C THR A 224 24.78 -27.43 -48.97
N ALA A 225 24.68 -27.16 -47.68
CA ALA A 225 25.29 -27.98 -46.65
C ALA A 225 24.52 -29.31 -46.49
N PRO A 226 25.20 -30.44 -46.22
CA PRO A 226 24.56 -31.73 -46.02
C PRO A 226 23.70 -31.76 -44.75
N LEU A 227 22.59 -32.49 -44.83
CA LEU A 227 21.56 -32.62 -43.80
C LEU A 227 22.13 -33.16 -42.48
N PRO A 228 21.73 -32.60 -41.32
CA PRO A 228 22.09 -33.14 -40.01
C PRO A 228 21.37 -34.46 -39.74
N VAL A 229 22.12 -35.40 -39.14
CA VAL A 229 21.67 -36.73 -38.70
C VAL A 229 20.69 -36.58 -37.52
N PRO A 230 19.61 -37.39 -37.43
CA PRO A 230 18.64 -37.29 -36.34
C PRO A 230 19.26 -37.60 -34.98
N VAL A 231 19.15 -36.66 -34.06
CA VAL A 231 19.48 -36.83 -32.63
C VAL A 231 18.36 -37.66 -31.98
N PRO A 232 18.67 -38.76 -31.26
CA PRO A 232 17.65 -39.54 -30.58
C PRO A 232 16.96 -38.73 -29.48
N ALA A 233 15.64 -38.83 -29.43
CA ALA A 233 14.77 -38.15 -28.48
C ALA A 233 15.18 -38.49 -27.04
N GLN A 234 15.59 -37.47 -26.27
CA GLN A 234 15.76 -37.58 -24.83
C GLN A 234 14.39 -37.52 -24.18
N SER A 235 14.04 -38.57 -23.44
CA SER A 235 12.81 -38.68 -22.66
C SER A 235 12.64 -37.52 -21.69
N PRO A 236 11.42 -37.02 -21.44
CA PRO A 236 11.19 -35.93 -20.50
C PRO A 236 11.58 -36.36 -19.09
N SER A 237 12.56 -35.64 -18.52
CA SER A 237 12.93 -35.75 -17.11
C SER A 237 11.75 -35.33 -16.26
N VAL A 238 11.08 -36.31 -15.64
CA VAL A 238 10.03 -36.08 -14.66
C VAL A 238 10.68 -35.53 -13.40
N PHE A 239 10.50 -34.23 -13.17
CA PHE A 239 10.89 -33.58 -11.93
C PHE A 239 10.03 -34.14 -10.78
N GLN A 240 10.59 -35.04 -9.99
CA GLN A 240 9.96 -35.50 -8.75
C GLN A 240 10.23 -34.45 -7.66
N MET A 241 9.16 -33.78 -7.24
CA MET A 241 9.19 -32.82 -6.14
C MET A 241 9.52 -33.56 -4.83
N PRO A 242 10.59 -33.21 -4.11
CA PRO A 242 10.92 -33.86 -2.86
C PRO A 242 9.84 -33.61 -1.82
N GLU A 243 9.35 -34.68 -1.20
CA GLU A 243 8.38 -34.65 -0.11
C GLU A 243 8.99 -33.92 1.10
N TYR A 244 8.47 -32.73 1.39
CA TYR A 244 8.90 -31.93 2.52
C TYR A 244 8.29 -32.48 3.82
N LYS A 245 9.07 -33.21 4.60
CA LYS A 245 8.72 -33.52 6.00
C LYS A 245 9.02 -32.28 6.84
N GLY A 246 7.97 -31.50 7.11
CA GLY A 246 8.04 -30.35 8.00
C GLY A 246 8.52 -30.76 9.40
N PRO A 247 9.27 -29.90 10.10
CA PRO A 247 9.64 -30.14 11.48
C PRO A 247 8.39 -30.23 12.36
N VAL A 248 8.32 -31.28 13.16
CA VAL A 248 7.31 -31.46 14.19
C VAL A 248 7.65 -30.47 15.31
N ASP A 249 6.90 -29.37 15.36
CA ASP A 249 6.97 -28.42 16.47
C ASP A 249 6.48 -29.10 17.75
N GLU A 250 7.41 -29.38 18.67
CA GLU A 250 7.05 -29.66 20.06
C GLU A 250 6.42 -28.40 20.68
N PRO A 251 5.26 -28.53 21.35
CA PRO A 251 4.60 -27.39 21.98
C PRO A 251 5.41 -26.95 23.22
N SER A 252 6.27 -25.94 23.04
CA SER A 252 6.83 -25.21 24.16
C SER A 252 5.71 -24.54 24.95
N ALA A 253 5.61 -24.88 26.23
CA ALA A 253 4.56 -24.47 27.14
C ALA A 253 4.56 -22.94 27.34
N LYS A 254 3.82 -22.21 26.51
CA LYS A 254 3.48 -20.81 26.76
C LYS A 254 2.50 -20.73 27.94
N LYS A 255 2.94 -20.08 29.01
CA LYS A 255 2.11 -19.71 30.17
C LYS A 255 0.83 -19.05 29.69
N LYS A 256 -0.31 -19.72 29.89
CA LYS A 256 -1.66 -19.15 29.73
C LYS A 256 -1.82 -17.97 30.69
N LYS A 257 -1.65 -16.73 30.22
CA LYS A 257 -2.28 -15.57 30.87
C LYS A 257 -3.79 -15.73 30.65
N LYS A 258 -4.46 -16.35 31.62
CA LYS A 258 -5.92 -16.30 31.74
C LYS A 258 -6.30 -14.82 31.86
N TRP A 259 -7.02 -14.30 30.87
CA TRP A 259 -7.78 -13.07 30.99
C TRP A 259 -9.26 -13.45 31.10
N PRO A 260 -9.84 -13.52 32.32
CA PRO A 260 -11.26 -13.73 32.49
C PRO A 260 -11.90 -12.48 33.09
N TRP A 261 -12.41 -11.55 32.27
CA TRP A 261 -13.41 -10.57 32.78
C TRP A 261 -14.20 -9.77 31.72
N ILE A 262 -13.82 -9.70 30.43
CA ILE A 262 -14.49 -8.76 29.51
C ILE A 262 -15.87 -9.25 28.96
N VAL A 263 -16.30 -10.49 29.24
CA VAL A 263 -17.63 -10.97 28.78
C VAL A 263 -18.78 -10.58 29.74
N ALA A 264 -18.52 -9.98 30.91
CA ALA A 264 -19.58 -9.71 31.89
C ALA A 264 -20.25 -8.32 31.83
N ALA A 265 -19.71 -7.35 31.08
CA ALA A 265 -20.21 -5.97 31.13
C ALA A 265 -21.39 -5.66 30.18
N ALA A 266 -21.74 -6.57 29.26
CA ALA A 266 -22.80 -6.31 28.27
C ALA A 266 -24.23 -6.71 28.73
N ALA A 267 -24.40 -7.27 29.94
CA ALA A 267 -25.68 -7.83 30.38
C ALA A 267 -26.43 -7.01 31.46
N VAL A 268 -25.91 -5.87 31.93
CA VAL A 268 -26.49 -5.17 33.11
C VAL A 268 -27.22 -3.85 32.78
N VAL A 269 -27.17 -3.32 31.55
CA VAL A 269 -27.76 -1.99 31.24
C VAL A 269 -29.20 -2.06 30.68
N VAL A 270 -29.78 -3.24 30.45
CA VAL A 270 -31.15 -3.34 29.90
C VAL A 270 -32.26 -3.39 30.98
N ALA A 271 -31.92 -3.45 32.27
CA ALA A 271 -32.92 -3.68 33.34
C ALA A 271 -33.21 -2.51 34.28
N GLY A 272 -32.66 -1.30 34.07
CA GLY A 272 -32.84 -0.21 35.03
C GLY A 272 -32.98 1.17 34.40
N GLY A 273 -34.20 1.69 34.34
CA GLY A 273 -34.42 3.13 34.34
C GLY A 273 -35.26 3.71 33.19
N VAL A 274 -36.47 3.18 32.98
CA VAL A 274 -37.56 3.96 32.38
C VAL A 274 -38.46 4.43 33.51
N THR A 275 -38.19 5.62 34.07
CA THR A 275 -39.18 6.43 34.79
C THR A 275 -38.66 7.85 35.04
N ALA A 276 -39.46 8.84 34.62
CA ALA A 276 -39.42 10.28 34.93
C ALA A 276 -38.28 11.11 34.28
N GLY A 277 -38.54 12.24 33.62
CA GLY A 277 -39.75 13.03 33.53
C GLY A 277 -39.62 14.12 32.47
N VAL A 278 -40.79 14.46 31.93
CA VAL A 278 -41.04 15.58 31.03
C VAL A 278 -40.79 16.90 31.77
N LEU A 279 -39.91 17.75 31.24
CA LEU A 279 -40.04 19.19 31.40
C LEU A 279 -39.89 19.90 30.05
N ILE A 280 -41.03 20.46 29.66
CA ILE A 280 -41.29 21.49 28.68
C ILE A 280 -40.24 22.59 28.71
N SER A 281 -39.65 22.94 27.57
CA SER A 281 -39.23 24.32 27.31
C SER A 281 -39.64 24.72 25.90
N LYS A 282 -40.68 25.55 25.85
CA LYS A 282 -41.14 26.29 24.68
C LYS A 282 -40.22 27.49 24.45
N SER A 283 -40.12 27.88 23.18
CA SER A 283 -40.14 29.28 22.71
C SER A 283 -38.84 30.09 22.67
N SER A 284 -38.26 30.19 21.45
CA SER A 284 -38.13 31.45 20.70
C SER A 284 -37.82 31.12 19.22
N LYS A 285 -38.81 31.18 18.33
CA LYS A 285 -39.01 32.20 17.27
C LYS A 285 -37.76 32.99 16.79
N GLN A 286 -37.67 33.05 15.45
CA GLN A 286 -37.05 34.08 14.58
C GLN A 286 -35.51 34.05 14.48
N SER A 287 -34.86 34.04 13.31
CA SER A 287 -35.24 34.45 11.96
C SER A 287 -34.29 33.82 10.93
N GLN A 288 -34.83 33.32 9.81
CA GLN A 288 -34.11 33.24 8.53
C GLN A 288 -34.23 34.62 7.84
N PRO A 289 -33.22 35.06 7.08
CA PRO A 289 -33.40 34.98 5.63
C PRO A 289 -32.14 34.71 4.78
N ALA A 290 -32.45 34.29 3.54
CA ALA A 290 -31.80 34.58 2.26
C ALA A 290 -30.38 34.07 1.94
N ALA A 291 -30.37 33.14 0.97
CA ALA A 291 -29.69 33.25 -0.33
C ALA A 291 -28.31 33.93 -0.38
N GLY A 292 -27.31 33.13 -0.76
CA GLY A 292 -26.03 33.60 -1.25
C GLY A 292 -25.23 32.44 -1.84
N GLY A 293 -25.47 32.15 -3.12
CA GLY A 293 -24.60 31.25 -3.89
C GLY A 293 -23.21 31.87 -4.01
N VAL A 294 -22.18 31.07 -3.76
CA VAL A 294 -20.80 31.41 -4.10
C VAL A 294 -20.20 30.20 -4.81
N THR A 295 -20.11 30.33 -6.12
CA THR A 295 -19.20 29.56 -6.96
C THR A 295 -17.79 30.09 -6.75
N VAL A 296 -16.83 29.24 -6.41
CA VAL A 296 -15.42 29.49 -6.73
C VAL A 296 -14.89 28.26 -7.44
N SER A 297 -14.67 28.43 -8.74
CA SER A 297 -13.80 27.58 -9.54
C SER A 297 -12.36 27.87 -9.13
N TRP A 298 -11.62 26.85 -8.71
CA TRP A 298 -10.22 26.58 -9.06
C TRP A 298 -9.96 25.09 -8.81
#